data_AF-A0A972VLB4-F1
#
_entry.id   AF-A0A972VLB4-F1
#
_cell.length_a   1.000
_cell.length_b   1.000
_cell.length_c   1.000
_cell.angle_alpha   90.00
_cell.angle_beta   90.00
_cell.angle_gamma   90.00
#
_symmetry.space_group_name_H-M   'P 1'
#
loop_
_entity.id
_entity.type
_entity.pdbx_description
1 polymer ?
#
loop_
_entity_poly.entity_id
_entity_poly.type
_entity_poly.pdbx_seq_one_letter_code
_entity_poly.pdbx_strand_id
1 'polypeptide(L)'
;MKRKLLLSISLLLLFITGCSQKPASNVDTPEYHFSAGMRLIDQEDYNGAIVSFEHAKDLDKNFAPAYGGLAIANAHLGDTKKAEYYVGEAKSKGGKDADVLTLCGQAWIVMRNDKKNWFKKAENVLEKALKRNDNHEGALYYLGLANLYNYEFSEAESYFRRVVDQKGSYAGKADDKWQLSQKIVRAMPGTTVGKKVALQDKITRADLSVLFVEELKFADLMSKMPQQSQGFQTPSQMAAQQVQSSPLDASGHWAEVWINDAVNFLIMDVFPDGKFYPDETITRAGYAMAVQRLLVTATRDYSLETRYFGESPSRFGDVPSSHPAYNAMALCSERGIMKADVITGHFNPNGFINGADALLIIRT
;
A
#
# COMPACT_ATOMS: atom_id res chain seq x y z
N MET A 1 -58.44 -83.79 35.19
CA MET A 1 -57.35 -83.39 36.12
C MET A 1 -56.58 -82.23 35.52
N LYS A 2 -56.40 -81.14 36.30
CA LYS A 2 -55.40 -80.03 36.21
C LYS A 2 -55.33 -79.23 34.88
N ARG A 3 -55.86 -78.00 34.80
CA ARG A 3 -55.40 -76.66 35.26
C ARG A 3 -54.28 -75.99 34.42
N LYS A 4 -54.65 -74.84 33.81
CA LYS A 4 -53.95 -73.52 33.77
C LYS A 4 -52.64 -73.44 32.94
N LEU A 5 -52.21 -72.34 32.30
CA LEU A 5 -52.61 -70.92 32.27
C LEU A 5 -51.97 -70.25 31.02
N LEU A 6 -52.56 -69.14 30.59
CA LEU A 6 -52.13 -68.18 29.56
C LEU A 6 -50.68 -67.67 29.67
N LEU A 7 -50.10 -67.23 28.54
CA LEU A 7 -49.51 -65.87 28.44
C LEU A 7 -49.25 -65.46 26.96
N SER A 8 -50.08 -64.52 26.51
CA SER A 8 -49.95 -63.70 25.32
C SER A 8 -49.16 -62.44 25.64
N ILE A 9 -48.10 -62.13 24.89
CA ILE A 9 -47.46 -60.80 24.90
C ILE A 9 -47.23 -60.41 23.43
N SER A 10 -48.04 -59.45 22.99
CA SER A 10 -47.99 -58.80 21.69
C SER A 10 -46.88 -57.74 21.73
N LEU A 11 -45.92 -57.83 20.82
CA LEU A 11 -44.77 -56.93 20.70
C LEU A 11 -45.18 -55.69 19.89
N LEU A 12 -45.57 -54.62 20.58
CA LEU A 12 -45.85 -53.32 19.98
C LEU A 12 -44.53 -52.54 19.88
N LEU A 13 -43.94 -52.45 18.67
CA LEU A 13 -42.80 -51.59 18.38
C LEU A 13 -43.24 -50.11 18.41
N LEU A 14 -42.85 -49.38 19.44
CA LEU A 14 -42.89 -47.92 19.50
C LEU A 14 -41.70 -47.34 18.71
N PHE A 15 -41.94 -46.88 17.49
CA PHE A 15 -41.02 -45.97 16.78
C PHE A 15 -41.09 -44.59 17.45
N ILE A 16 -40.23 -44.36 18.43
CA ILE A 16 -40.01 -43.02 18.97
C ILE A 16 -39.09 -42.32 17.97
N THR A 17 -39.66 -41.48 17.10
CA THR A 17 -38.89 -40.48 16.36
C THR A 17 -38.34 -39.49 17.36
N GLY A 18 -37.14 -39.77 17.87
CA GLY A 18 -36.37 -38.79 18.62
C GLY A 18 -35.96 -37.67 17.68
N CYS A 19 -36.68 -36.55 17.71
CA CYS A 19 -36.13 -35.28 17.26
C CYS A 19 -34.97 -34.92 18.18
N SER A 20 -33.78 -35.42 17.86
CA SER A 20 -32.53 -34.89 18.40
C SER A 20 -32.29 -33.53 17.78
N GLN A 21 -32.89 -32.47 18.34
CA GLN A 21 -32.37 -31.13 18.11
C GLN A 21 -30.94 -31.12 18.64
N LYS A 22 -29.97 -30.89 17.75
CA LYS A 22 -28.58 -30.64 18.15
C LYS A 22 -28.61 -29.54 19.22
N PRO A 23 -27.87 -29.68 20.34
CA PRO A 23 -27.82 -28.62 21.33
C PRO A 23 -27.28 -27.35 20.66
N ALA A 24 -28.15 -26.37 20.44
CA ALA A 24 -27.76 -25.05 19.99
C ALA A 24 -27.04 -24.37 21.16
N SER A 25 -25.78 -24.02 20.97
CA SER A 25 -25.04 -23.27 21.98
C SER A 25 -25.54 -21.83 22.00
N ASN A 26 -25.74 -21.24 23.18
CA ASN A 26 -26.19 -19.84 23.30
C ASN A 26 -25.18 -18.82 22.73
N VAL A 27 -23.97 -19.27 22.33
CA VAL A 27 -22.96 -18.43 21.66
C VAL A 27 -22.93 -18.62 20.14
N ASP A 28 -23.69 -19.58 19.60
CA ASP A 28 -23.76 -19.87 18.16
C ASP A 28 -24.73 -18.89 17.46
N THR A 29 -24.25 -17.67 17.24
CA THR A 29 -25.04 -16.54 16.73
C THR A 29 -24.46 -16.01 15.42
N PRO A 30 -25.28 -15.43 14.51
CA PRO A 30 -24.79 -14.77 13.31
C PRO A 30 -23.72 -13.71 13.59
N GLU A 31 -23.88 -12.93 14.66
CA GLU A 31 -22.97 -11.86 15.06
C GLU A 31 -21.60 -12.39 15.50
N TYR A 32 -21.57 -13.52 16.22
CA TYR A 32 -20.33 -14.17 16.62
C TYR A 32 -19.54 -14.64 15.39
N HIS A 33 -20.20 -15.35 14.48
CA HIS A 33 -19.57 -15.88 13.26
C HIS A 33 -19.15 -14.76 12.31
N PHE A 34 -19.92 -13.68 12.22
CA PHE A 34 -19.51 -12.49 11.48
C PHE A 34 -18.27 -11.85 12.09
N SER A 35 -18.23 -11.68 13.42
CA SER A 35 -17.05 -11.15 14.11
C SER A 35 -15.83 -12.05 13.94
N ALA A 36 -16.02 -13.37 13.93
CA ALA A 36 -14.97 -14.34 13.62
C ALA A 36 -14.46 -14.21 12.18
N GLY A 37 -15.37 -14.07 11.21
CA GLY A 37 -15.02 -13.82 9.82
C GLY A 37 -14.22 -12.53 9.63
N MET A 38 -14.60 -11.44 10.29
CA MET A 38 -13.86 -10.17 10.21
C MET A 38 -12.45 -10.28 10.80
N ARG A 39 -12.24 -11.06 11.88
CA ARG A 39 -10.89 -11.35 12.39
C ARG A 39 -10.05 -12.14 11.39
N LEU A 40 -10.66 -13.08 10.66
CA LEU A 40 -9.98 -13.85 9.62
C LEU A 40 -9.62 -12.97 8.41
N ILE A 41 -10.45 -11.99 8.06
CA ILE A 41 -10.09 -10.95 7.08
C ILE A 41 -8.84 -10.19 7.52
N ASP A 42 -8.78 -9.74 8.78
CA ASP A 42 -7.60 -9.03 9.32
C ASP A 42 -6.34 -9.91 9.36
N GLN A 43 -6.50 -11.24 9.37
CA GLN A 43 -5.42 -12.23 9.30
C GLN A 43 -5.11 -12.69 7.86
N GLU A 44 -5.78 -12.10 6.87
CA GLU A 44 -5.68 -12.47 5.45
C GLU A 44 -6.11 -13.92 5.12
N ASP A 45 -6.78 -14.62 6.05
CA ASP A 45 -7.39 -15.93 5.79
C ASP A 45 -8.80 -15.78 5.21
N TYR A 46 -8.83 -15.44 3.92
CA TYR A 46 -10.09 -15.19 3.22
C TYR A 46 -10.96 -16.43 3.05
N ASN A 47 -10.35 -17.63 2.96
CA ASN A 47 -11.11 -18.88 2.85
C ASN A 47 -11.78 -19.23 4.19
N GLY A 48 -11.05 -19.11 5.31
CA GLY A 48 -11.63 -19.24 6.65
C GLY A 48 -12.72 -18.19 6.92
N ALA A 49 -12.50 -16.96 6.46
CA ALA A 49 -13.50 -15.90 6.57
C ALA A 49 -14.80 -16.27 5.84
N ILE A 50 -14.72 -16.81 4.62
CA ILE A 50 -15.90 -17.29 3.87
C ILE A 50 -16.66 -18.34 4.67
N VAL A 51 -15.99 -19.33 5.24
CA VAL A 51 -16.66 -20.37 6.05
C VAL A 51 -17.41 -19.75 7.22
N SER A 52 -16.81 -18.78 7.90
CA SER A 52 -17.44 -18.09 9.04
C SER A 52 -18.66 -17.26 8.60
N PHE A 53 -18.56 -16.50 7.50
CA PHE A 53 -19.68 -15.72 7.01
C PHE A 53 -20.81 -16.58 6.41
N GLU A 54 -20.49 -17.70 5.76
CA GLU A 54 -21.47 -18.70 5.33
C GLU A 54 -22.24 -19.26 6.54
N HIS A 55 -21.54 -19.56 7.64
CA HIS A 55 -22.18 -20.00 8.88
C HIS A 55 -23.13 -18.93 9.44
N ALA A 56 -22.68 -17.66 9.50
CA ALA A 56 -23.53 -16.56 9.94
C ALA A 56 -24.82 -16.42 9.08
N LYS A 57 -24.67 -16.56 7.76
CA LYS A 57 -25.78 -16.55 6.79
C LYS A 57 -26.73 -17.75 6.96
N ASP A 58 -26.20 -18.92 7.30
CA ASP A 58 -27.01 -20.13 7.48
C ASP A 58 -27.84 -20.09 8.78
N LEU A 59 -27.31 -19.45 9.82
CA LEU A 59 -28.03 -19.19 11.07
C LEU A 59 -29.16 -18.17 10.88
N ASP A 60 -28.91 -17.09 10.14
CA ASP A 60 -29.95 -16.14 9.74
C ASP A 60 -29.74 -15.64 8.30
N LYS A 61 -30.65 -16.07 7.42
CA LYS A 61 -30.64 -15.71 6.00
C LYS A 61 -30.91 -14.23 5.75
N ASN A 62 -31.42 -13.49 6.73
CA ASN A 62 -31.64 -12.05 6.64
C ASN A 62 -30.52 -11.23 7.29
N PHE A 63 -29.51 -11.88 7.89
CA PHE A 63 -28.38 -11.21 8.52
C PHE A 63 -27.47 -10.57 7.46
N ALA A 64 -27.81 -9.34 7.07
CA ALA A 64 -27.16 -8.60 6.00
C ALA A 64 -25.63 -8.44 6.13
N PRO A 65 -25.03 -8.28 7.33
CA PRO A 65 -23.58 -8.17 7.47
C PRO A 65 -22.81 -9.40 6.94
N ALA A 66 -23.36 -10.62 7.07
CA ALA A 66 -22.71 -11.83 6.53
C ALA A 66 -22.49 -11.73 5.02
N TYR A 67 -23.46 -11.20 4.27
CA TYR A 67 -23.33 -10.98 2.84
C TYR A 67 -22.26 -9.91 2.52
N GLY A 68 -22.16 -8.85 3.34
CA GLY A 68 -21.09 -7.86 3.22
C GLY A 68 -19.70 -8.46 3.45
N GLY A 69 -19.56 -9.31 4.48
CA GLY A 69 -18.34 -10.07 4.76
C GLY A 69 -17.95 -11.00 3.62
N LEU A 70 -18.92 -11.76 3.07
CA LEU A 70 -18.70 -12.63 1.90
C LEU A 70 -18.25 -11.82 0.68
N ALA A 71 -18.81 -10.63 0.46
CA ALA A 71 -18.38 -9.75 -0.62
C ALA A 71 -16.90 -9.34 -0.49
N ILE A 72 -16.48 -8.95 0.72
CA ILE A 72 -15.09 -8.57 1.01
C ILE A 72 -14.15 -9.76 0.80
N ALA A 73 -14.47 -10.92 1.38
CA ALA A 73 -13.62 -12.10 1.27
C ALA A 73 -13.43 -12.57 -0.18
N ASN A 74 -14.53 -12.61 -0.96
CA ASN A 74 -14.45 -12.98 -2.39
C ASN A 74 -13.71 -11.92 -3.22
N ALA A 75 -13.81 -10.64 -2.86
CA ALA A 75 -13.05 -9.58 -3.51
C ALA A 75 -11.54 -9.77 -3.31
N HIS A 76 -11.09 -10.12 -2.09
CA HIS A 76 -9.69 -10.42 -1.81
C HIS A 76 -9.18 -11.67 -2.54
N LEU A 77 -10.04 -12.66 -2.77
CA LEU A 77 -9.72 -13.85 -3.59
C LEU A 77 -9.74 -13.58 -5.11
N GLY A 78 -10.06 -12.36 -5.55
CA GLY A 78 -10.17 -12.01 -6.96
C GLY A 78 -11.44 -12.54 -7.66
N ASP A 79 -12.36 -13.21 -6.93
CA ASP A 79 -13.66 -13.62 -7.47
C ASP A 79 -14.62 -12.42 -7.50
N THR A 80 -14.32 -11.48 -8.39
CA THR A 80 -15.06 -10.22 -8.51
C THR A 80 -16.52 -10.42 -8.88
N LYS A 81 -16.87 -11.54 -9.53
CA LYS A 81 -18.27 -11.85 -9.86
C LYS A 81 -19.06 -12.20 -8.61
N LYS A 82 -18.54 -13.09 -7.75
CA LYS A 82 -19.19 -13.41 -6.47
C LYS A 82 -19.19 -12.21 -5.53
N ALA A 83 -18.11 -11.43 -5.50
CA ALA A 83 -18.06 -10.21 -4.70
C ALA A 83 -19.20 -9.23 -5.08
N GLU A 84 -19.39 -8.95 -6.37
CA GLU A 84 -20.48 -8.09 -6.84
C GLU A 84 -21.87 -8.67 -6.53
N TYR A 85 -22.05 -9.99 -6.67
CA TYR A 85 -23.28 -10.67 -6.28
C TYR A 85 -23.61 -10.44 -4.79
N TYR A 86 -22.62 -10.67 -3.91
CA TYR A 86 -22.80 -10.52 -2.48
C TYR A 86 -22.97 -9.06 -2.03
N VAL A 87 -22.35 -8.09 -2.72
CA VAL A 87 -22.68 -6.66 -2.53
C VAL A 87 -24.15 -6.40 -2.83
N GLY A 88 -24.70 -7.00 -3.89
CA GLY A 88 -26.12 -6.89 -4.23
C GLY A 88 -27.03 -7.45 -3.15
N GLU A 89 -26.73 -8.66 -2.67
CA GLU A 89 -27.48 -9.32 -1.60
C GLU A 89 -27.45 -8.56 -0.27
N ALA A 90 -26.27 -8.08 0.13
CA ALA A 90 -26.09 -7.28 1.34
C ALA A 90 -26.96 -6.02 1.30
N LYS A 91 -26.96 -5.30 0.17
CA LYS A 91 -27.79 -4.10 -0.01
C LYS A 91 -29.29 -4.41 -0.07
N SER A 92 -29.68 -5.55 -0.63
CA SER A 92 -31.08 -5.99 -0.67
C SER A 92 -31.62 -6.21 0.75
N LYS A 93 -30.82 -6.83 1.62
CA LYS A 93 -31.19 -7.19 3.00
C LYS A 93 -31.00 -6.07 4.01
N GLY A 94 -29.96 -5.23 3.83
CA GLY A 94 -29.55 -4.20 4.79
C GLY A 94 -29.29 -2.82 4.19
N GLY A 95 -29.92 -2.46 3.06
CA GLY A 95 -29.62 -1.20 2.34
C GLY A 95 -29.93 0.12 3.06
N LYS A 96 -30.48 0.07 4.29
CA LYS A 96 -30.68 1.23 5.18
C LYS A 96 -29.70 1.25 6.36
N ASP A 97 -28.95 0.18 6.56
CA ASP A 97 -27.97 0.02 7.62
C ASP A 97 -26.61 0.59 7.16
N ALA A 98 -26.05 1.49 7.97
CA ALA A 98 -24.79 2.15 7.66
C ALA A 98 -23.59 1.21 7.73
N ASP A 99 -23.59 0.21 8.62
CA ASP A 99 -22.52 -0.78 8.74
C ASP A 99 -22.52 -1.69 7.50
N VAL A 100 -23.69 -2.15 7.07
CA VAL A 100 -23.84 -2.99 5.86
C VAL A 100 -23.40 -2.23 4.60
N LEU A 101 -23.79 -0.97 4.48
CA LEU A 101 -23.33 -0.11 3.38
C LEU A 101 -21.81 0.09 3.44
N THR A 102 -21.25 0.26 4.64
CA THR A 102 -19.80 0.38 4.83
C THR A 102 -19.05 -0.87 4.34
N LEU A 103 -19.51 -2.07 4.69
CA LEU A 103 -18.94 -3.34 4.19
C LEU A 103 -19.00 -3.43 2.66
N CYS A 104 -20.10 -2.97 2.05
CA CYS A 104 -20.23 -2.91 0.60
C CYS A 104 -19.21 -1.94 -0.02
N GLY A 105 -18.99 -0.78 0.60
CA GLY A 105 -17.99 0.19 0.19
C GLY A 105 -16.57 -0.40 0.24
N GLN A 106 -16.24 -1.08 1.33
CA GLN A 106 -14.97 -1.80 1.49
C GLN A 106 -14.75 -2.83 0.37
N ALA A 107 -15.76 -3.66 0.05
CA ALA A 107 -15.64 -4.64 -1.03
C ALA A 107 -15.31 -3.99 -2.39
N TRP A 108 -15.90 -2.82 -2.70
CA TRP A 108 -15.55 -2.07 -3.91
C TRP A 108 -14.11 -1.57 -3.92
N ILE A 109 -13.60 -1.07 -2.78
CA ILE A 109 -12.22 -0.60 -2.63
C ILE A 109 -11.22 -1.74 -2.83
N VAL A 110 -11.55 -2.94 -2.34
CA VAL A 110 -10.70 -4.14 -2.55
C VAL A 110 -10.60 -4.46 -4.05
N MET A 111 -11.70 -4.39 -4.80
CA MET A 111 -11.74 -4.64 -6.25
C MET A 111 -11.17 -3.50 -7.13
N ARG A 112 -10.42 -2.55 -6.58
CA ARG A 112 -9.97 -1.34 -7.30
C ARG A 112 -9.11 -1.61 -8.53
N ASN A 113 -8.33 -2.70 -8.50
CA ASN A 113 -7.46 -3.08 -9.61
C ASN A 113 -8.23 -3.83 -10.72
N ASP A 114 -9.41 -4.39 -10.41
CA ASP A 114 -10.20 -5.21 -11.34
C ASP A 114 -11.37 -4.45 -11.97
N LYS A 115 -11.90 -3.42 -11.28
CA LYS A 115 -13.13 -2.72 -11.67
C LYS A 115 -12.87 -1.25 -11.94
N LYS A 116 -12.90 -0.83 -13.22
CA LYS A 116 -12.67 0.59 -13.61
C LYS A 116 -13.48 1.63 -12.83
N ASN A 117 -14.75 1.35 -12.51
CA ASN A 117 -15.65 2.27 -11.82
C ASN A 117 -15.73 2.01 -10.30
N TRP A 118 -14.73 1.34 -9.72
CA TRP A 118 -14.71 0.98 -8.29
C TRP A 118 -14.93 2.20 -7.39
N PHE A 119 -14.25 3.32 -7.68
CA PHE A 119 -14.28 4.52 -6.85
C PHE A 119 -15.70 5.08 -6.74
N LYS A 120 -16.33 5.35 -7.90
CA LYS A 120 -17.72 5.84 -7.95
C LYS A 120 -18.72 4.89 -7.29
N LYS A 121 -18.49 3.57 -7.37
CA LYS A 121 -19.35 2.58 -6.71
C LYS A 121 -19.16 2.59 -5.19
N ALA A 122 -17.92 2.66 -4.71
CA ALA A 122 -17.59 2.76 -3.29
C ALA A 122 -18.13 4.06 -2.69
N GLU A 123 -17.80 5.19 -3.30
CA GLU A 123 -18.22 6.53 -2.89
C GLU A 123 -19.74 6.63 -2.74
N ASN A 124 -20.51 6.25 -3.76
CA ASN A 124 -21.98 6.31 -3.72
C ASN A 124 -22.58 5.51 -2.54
N VAL A 125 -22.02 4.34 -2.26
CA VAL A 125 -22.49 3.48 -1.16
C VAL A 125 -22.07 4.04 0.20
N LEU A 126 -20.86 4.57 0.33
CA LEU A 126 -20.35 5.12 1.58
C LEU A 126 -20.99 6.48 1.92
N GLU A 127 -21.24 7.34 0.93
CA GLU A 127 -22.03 8.55 1.12
C GLU A 127 -23.46 8.23 1.57
N LYS A 128 -24.04 7.12 1.08
CA LYS A 128 -25.33 6.64 1.59
C LYS A 128 -25.23 6.19 3.04
N ALA A 129 -24.14 5.53 3.44
CA ALA A 129 -23.90 5.19 4.84
C ALA A 129 -23.82 6.45 5.71
N LEU A 130 -23.09 7.48 5.26
CA LEU A 130 -23.04 8.77 5.96
C LEU A 130 -24.41 9.46 6.04
N LYS A 131 -25.23 9.41 4.99
CA LYS A 131 -26.62 9.94 5.06
C LYS A 131 -27.51 9.20 6.07
N ARG A 132 -27.13 7.99 6.51
CA ARG A 132 -27.83 7.26 7.58
C ARG A 132 -27.26 7.58 8.96
N ASN A 133 -25.95 7.79 9.03
CA ASN A 133 -25.23 8.21 10.22
C ASN A 133 -24.06 9.11 9.81
N ASP A 134 -24.23 10.42 9.97
CA ASP A 134 -23.30 11.44 9.48
C ASP A 134 -21.88 11.32 10.04
N ASN A 135 -21.75 10.67 11.20
CA ASN A 135 -20.49 10.46 11.91
C ASN A 135 -20.10 8.97 11.99
N HIS A 136 -20.61 8.13 11.09
CA HIS A 136 -20.26 6.72 11.05
C HIS A 136 -18.75 6.52 10.81
N GLU A 137 -18.03 6.10 11.86
CA GLU A 137 -16.57 6.02 11.88
C GLU A 137 -16.01 5.23 10.69
N GLY A 138 -16.52 4.01 10.48
CA GLY A 138 -16.08 3.15 9.38
C GLY A 138 -16.34 3.74 8.00
N ALA A 139 -17.47 4.43 7.79
CA ALA A 139 -17.80 5.00 6.50
C ALA A 139 -16.87 6.16 6.14
N LEU A 140 -16.53 7.00 7.14
CA LEU A 140 -15.53 8.05 6.99
C LEU A 140 -14.14 7.48 6.68
N TYR A 141 -13.73 6.43 7.39
CA TYR A 141 -12.44 5.78 7.16
C TYR A 141 -12.34 5.21 5.74
N TYR A 142 -13.37 4.47 5.29
CA TYR A 142 -13.36 3.90 3.94
C TYR A 142 -13.55 4.95 2.83
N LEU A 143 -14.22 6.09 3.09
CA LEU A 143 -14.18 7.23 2.16
C LEU A 143 -12.80 7.84 2.06
N GLY A 144 -12.08 7.97 3.18
CA GLY A 144 -10.67 8.36 3.18
C GLY A 144 -9.82 7.43 2.34
N LEU A 145 -9.95 6.11 2.52
CA LEU A 145 -9.24 5.12 1.70
C LEU A 145 -9.63 5.16 0.22
N ALA A 146 -10.91 5.33 -0.09
CA ALA A 146 -11.35 5.45 -1.47
C ALA A 146 -10.72 6.67 -2.16
N ASN A 147 -10.70 7.82 -1.50
CA ASN A 147 -10.05 9.03 -2.03
C ASN A 147 -8.53 8.86 -2.13
N LEU A 148 -7.89 8.24 -1.13
CA LEU A 148 -6.46 7.95 -1.13
C LEU A 148 -6.05 7.13 -2.37
N TYR A 149 -6.77 6.03 -2.64
CA TYR A 149 -6.48 5.17 -3.78
C TYR A 149 -6.96 5.72 -5.13
N ASN A 150 -7.86 6.72 -5.12
CA ASN A 150 -8.20 7.51 -6.30
C ASN A 150 -7.25 8.71 -6.53
N TYR A 151 -6.24 8.85 -5.66
CA TYR A 151 -5.25 9.93 -5.64
C TYR A 151 -5.80 11.35 -5.37
N GLU A 152 -6.93 11.42 -4.67
CA GLU A 152 -7.51 12.65 -4.12
C GLU A 152 -7.01 12.81 -2.67
N PHE A 153 -5.74 13.19 -2.53
CA PHE A 153 -5.02 13.12 -1.25
C PHE A 153 -5.53 14.12 -0.22
N SER A 154 -5.97 15.30 -0.65
CA SER A 154 -6.51 16.35 0.22
C SER A 154 -7.85 15.95 0.83
N GLU A 155 -8.71 15.33 0.04
CA GLU A 155 -9.99 14.78 0.43
C GLU A 155 -9.78 13.61 1.39
N ALA A 156 -8.84 12.71 1.06
CA ALA A 156 -8.45 11.62 1.92
C ALA A 156 -7.97 12.11 3.29
N GLU A 157 -7.09 13.13 3.32
CA GLU A 157 -6.60 13.77 4.54
C GLU A 157 -7.76 14.27 5.41
N SER A 158 -8.72 14.98 4.80
CA SER A 158 -9.88 15.54 5.49
C SER A 158 -10.74 14.46 6.15
N TYR A 159 -10.99 13.35 5.45
CA TYR A 159 -11.73 12.22 6.01
C TYR A 159 -10.98 11.53 7.15
N PHE A 160 -9.68 11.24 7.00
CA PHE A 160 -8.91 10.58 8.05
C PHE A 160 -8.81 11.43 9.31
N ARG A 161 -8.61 12.75 9.18
CA ARG A 161 -8.63 13.68 10.32
C ARG A 161 -9.93 13.57 11.12
N ARG A 162 -11.09 13.55 10.44
CA ARG A 162 -12.40 13.39 11.08
C ARG A 162 -12.51 12.07 11.85
N VAL A 163 -11.91 10.98 11.36
CA VAL A 163 -11.90 9.68 12.05
C VAL A 163 -11.00 9.72 13.27
N VAL A 164 -9.80 10.32 13.17
CA VAL A 164 -8.88 10.49 14.31
C VAL A 164 -9.55 11.29 15.44
N ASP A 165 -10.28 12.35 15.09
CA ASP A 165 -11.00 13.20 16.06
C ASP A 165 -12.08 12.43 16.85
N GLN A 166 -12.63 11.33 16.30
CA GLN A 166 -13.63 10.51 16.98
C GLN A 166 -13.04 9.61 18.08
N LYS A 167 -11.73 9.32 18.05
CA LYS A 167 -11.04 8.45 19.02
C LYS A 167 -11.69 7.07 19.19
N GLY A 168 -12.28 6.56 18.10
CA GLY A 168 -12.92 5.25 18.07
C GLY A 168 -11.97 4.13 17.62
N SER A 169 -12.56 3.07 17.10
CA SER A 169 -11.88 1.83 16.71
C SER A 169 -11.02 1.96 15.45
N TYR A 170 -11.31 2.94 14.58
CA TYR A 170 -10.55 3.20 13.37
C TYR A 170 -9.50 4.29 13.57
N ALA A 171 -9.53 5.03 14.68
CA ALA A 171 -8.65 6.18 14.93
C ALA A 171 -7.16 5.85 14.71
N GLY A 172 -6.67 4.71 15.19
CA GLY A 172 -5.29 4.29 14.97
C GLY A 172 -4.95 4.05 13.49
N LYS A 173 -5.78 3.27 12.78
CA LYS A 173 -5.61 3.01 11.33
C LYS A 173 -5.72 4.31 10.52
N ALA A 174 -6.57 5.24 10.96
CA ALA A 174 -6.77 6.52 10.30
C ALA A 174 -5.60 7.48 10.52
N ASP A 175 -4.97 7.48 11.70
CA ASP A 175 -3.81 8.35 11.98
C ASP A 175 -2.65 8.06 11.03
N ASP A 176 -2.30 6.78 10.83
CA ASP A 176 -1.27 6.37 9.88
C ASP A 176 -1.55 6.87 8.46
N LYS A 177 -2.82 6.74 8.01
CA LYS A 177 -3.23 7.19 6.68
C LYS A 177 -3.34 8.70 6.57
N TRP A 178 -3.71 9.39 7.66
CA TRP A 178 -3.74 10.84 7.73
C TRP A 178 -2.33 11.42 7.56
N GLN A 179 -1.35 10.90 8.30
CA GLN A 179 0.05 11.31 8.20
C GLN A 179 0.62 11.05 6.80
N LEU A 180 0.31 9.89 6.22
CA LEU A 180 0.68 9.59 4.83
C LEU A 180 0.08 10.61 3.86
N SER A 181 -1.24 10.85 3.92
CA SER A 181 -1.91 11.83 3.06
C SER A 181 -1.29 13.22 3.20
N GLN A 182 -0.98 13.67 4.42
CA GLN A 182 -0.33 14.97 4.67
C GLN A 182 1.04 15.07 3.99
N LYS A 183 1.85 14.02 4.07
CA LYS A 183 3.15 13.99 3.38
C LYS A 183 2.96 14.11 1.88
N ILE A 184 2.02 13.36 1.30
CA ILE A 184 1.77 13.37 -0.14
C ILE A 184 1.20 14.73 -0.60
N VAL A 185 0.28 15.32 0.14
CA VAL A 185 -0.28 16.66 -0.14
C VAL A 185 0.83 17.70 -0.16
N ARG A 186 1.73 17.70 0.83
CA ARG A 186 2.91 18.59 0.87
C ARG A 186 3.86 18.33 -0.29
N ALA A 187 4.03 17.07 -0.66
CA ALA A 187 4.85 16.68 -1.80
C ALA A 187 4.19 16.98 -3.15
N MET A 188 2.92 17.37 -3.21
CA MET A 188 2.17 17.78 -4.41
C MET A 188 2.50 17.03 -5.72
N PRO A 189 2.51 15.68 -5.78
CA PRO A 189 2.91 14.92 -6.97
C PRO A 189 2.09 15.31 -8.19
N GLY A 190 2.78 15.65 -9.28
CA GLY A 190 2.20 16.17 -10.52
C GLY A 190 1.82 15.08 -11.52
N THR A 191 2.45 13.90 -11.45
CA THR A 191 2.24 12.82 -12.42
C THR A 191 1.51 11.64 -11.80
N THR A 192 0.70 10.92 -12.61
CA THR A 192 -0.01 9.72 -12.12
C THR A 192 0.95 8.65 -11.60
N VAL A 193 2.15 8.53 -12.18
CA VAL A 193 3.15 7.56 -11.70
C VAL A 193 3.77 8.04 -10.38
N GLY A 194 4.09 9.33 -10.24
CA GLY A 194 4.50 9.90 -8.96
C GLY A 194 3.45 9.66 -7.86
N LYS A 195 2.17 9.85 -8.16
CA LYS A 195 1.05 9.55 -7.25
C LYS A 195 0.97 8.06 -6.86
N LYS A 196 1.30 7.14 -7.78
CA LYS A 196 1.39 5.69 -7.49
C LYS A 196 2.55 5.38 -6.56
N VAL A 197 3.74 5.88 -6.89
CA VAL A 197 4.95 5.67 -6.08
C VAL A 197 4.73 6.22 -4.67
N ALA A 198 4.06 7.37 -4.53
CA ALA A 198 3.72 7.99 -3.24
C ALA A 198 3.04 7.05 -2.23
N LEU A 199 2.29 6.06 -2.72
CA LEU A 199 1.55 5.08 -1.91
C LEU A 199 2.35 3.82 -1.58
N GLN A 200 3.59 3.68 -2.06
CA GLN A 200 4.42 2.52 -1.79
C GLN A 200 5.18 2.68 -0.47
N ASP A 201 5.11 1.66 0.39
CA ASP A 201 5.86 1.62 1.66
C ASP A 201 7.37 1.49 1.44
N LYS A 202 7.76 0.91 0.31
CA LYS A 202 9.15 0.73 -0.13
C LYS A 202 9.20 0.97 -1.62
N ILE A 203 10.11 1.84 -2.06
CA ILE A 203 10.32 2.10 -3.48
C ILE A 203 11.49 1.27 -4.01
N THR A 204 11.40 0.92 -5.29
CA THR A 204 12.47 0.25 -6.03
C THR A 204 13.40 1.24 -6.73
N ARG A 205 14.49 0.74 -7.31
CA ARG A 205 15.38 1.52 -8.17
C ARG A 205 14.67 2.01 -9.44
N ALA A 206 13.71 1.23 -9.96
CA ALA A 206 12.85 1.67 -11.06
C ALA A 206 11.95 2.84 -10.62
N ASP A 207 11.29 2.73 -9.47
CA ASP A 207 10.43 3.80 -8.95
C ASP A 207 11.23 5.10 -8.75
N LEU A 208 12.46 5.03 -8.20
CA LEU A 208 13.31 6.20 -8.03
C LEU A 208 13.69 6.83 -9.38
N SER A 209 13.98 6.03 -10.40
CA SER A 209 14.29 6.52 -11.75
C SER A 209 13.13 7.31 -12.32
N VAL A 210 11.90 6.82 -12.12
CA VAL A 210 10.69 7.57 -12.50
C VAL A 210 10.57 8.87 -11.71
N LEU A 211 10.78 8.84 -10.39
CA LEU A 211 10.70 10.05 -9.58
C LEU A 211 11.69 11.13 -10.05
N PHE A 212 12.91 10.77 -10.42
CA PHE A 212 13.87 11.76 -10.91
C PHE A 212 13.58 12.22 -12.33
N VAL A 213 13.28 11.31 -13.25
CA VAL A 213 13.14 11.69 -14.67
C VAL A 213 11.78 12.35 -14.94
N GLU A 214 10.70 11.72 -14.49
CA GLU A 214 9.33 12.12 -14.82
C GLU A 214 8.77 13.16 -13.84
N GLU A 215 8.94 12.92 -12.54
CA GLU A 215 8.31 13.75 -11.51
C GLU A 215 9.11 15.02 -11.23
N LEU A 216 10.44 14.90 -11.04
CA LEU A 216 11.33 16.06 -10.90
C LEU A 216 11.61 16.75 -12.24
N LYS A 217 11.27 16.10 -13.38
CA LYS A 217 11.52 16.60 -14.73
C LYS A 217 13.00 16.90 -14.98
N PHE A 218 13.88 16.01 -14.52
CA PHE A 218 15.32 16.24 -14.61
C PHE A 218 15.80 16.44 -16.04
N ALA A 219 15.23 15.73 -17.01
CA ALA A 219 15.53 15.90 -18.43
C ALA A 219 15.28 17.35 -18.92
N ASP A 220 14.16 17.95 -18.52
CA ASP A 220 13.82 19.34 -18.84
C ASP A 220 14.83 20.32 -18.21
N LEU A 221 15.28 20.03 -16.99
CA LEU A 221 16.31 20.83 -16.31
C LEU A 221 17.64 20.77 -17.06
N MET A 222 18.07 19.58 -17.46
CA MET A 222 19.31 19.36 -18.21
C MET A 222 19.29 20.05 -19.58
N SER A 223 18.16 19.98 -20.30
CA SER A 223 18.04 20.58 -21.64
C SER A 223 18.16 22.11 -21.65
N LYS A 224 17.83 22.76 -20.53
CA LYS A 224 17.89 24.21 -20.37
C LYS A 224 19.27 24.72 -19.95
N MET A 225 20.14 23.84 -19.47
CA MET A 225 21.48 24.24 -19.07
C MET A 225 22.37 24.48 -20.31
N PRO A 226 23.23 25.52 -20.29
CA PRO A 226 24.11 25.80 -21.42
C PRO A 226 24.99 24.59 -21.68
N GLN A 227 25.00 24.12 -22.93
CA GLN A 227 25.90 23.05 -23.35
C GLN A 227 27.33 23.53 -23.15
N GLN A 228 28.06 22.80 -22.32
CA GLN A 228 29.48 23.06 -22.16
C GLN A 228 30.14 22.65 -23.48
N SER A 229 30.99 23.50 -24.05
CA SER A 229 31.91 23.06 -25.08
C SER A 229 32.69 21.90 -24.47
N GLN A 230 32.42 20.67 -24.91
CA GLN A 230 33.27 19.54 -24.56
C GLN A 230 34.66 19.96 -25.02
N GLY A 231 35.59 20.15 -24.08
CA GLY A 231 37.00 20.34 -24.43
C GLY A 231 37.44 19.21 -25.36
N PHE A 232 38.51 19.41 -26.12
CA PHE A 232 38.96 18.42 -27.11
C PHE A 232 38.93 17.00 -26.54
N GLN A 233 38.03 16.17 -27.08
CA GLN A 233 37.91 14.77 -26.70
C GLN A 233 38.72 13.93 -27.68
N THR A 234 39.48 12.97 -27.17
CA THR A 234 40.15 12.01 -28.06
C THR A 234 39.12 11.04 -28.66
N PRO A 235 39.37 10.46 -29.84
CA PRO A 235 38.51 9.42 -30.41
C PRO A 235 38.25 8.23 -29.46
N SER A 236 39.21 7.92 -28.59
CA SER A 236 39.07 6.91 -27.54
C SER A 236 38.13 7.34 -26.40
N GLN A 237 38.12 8.61 -26.01
CA GLN A 237 37.19 9.15 -25.00
C GLN A 237 35.76 9.23 -25.56
N MET A 238 35.61 9.61 -26.83
CA MET A 238 34.32 9.59 -27.52
C MET A 238 33.79 8.15 -27.66
N ALA A 239 34.66 7.19 -27.99
CA ALA A 239 34.30 5.78 -28.08
C ALA A 239 33.91 5.20 -26.70
N ALA A 240 34.61 5.58 -25.62
CA ALA A 240 34.29 5.13 -24.26
C ALA A 240 32.97 5.73 -23.72
N GLN A 241 32.62 6.96 -24.10
CA GLN A 241 31.34 7.58 -23.75
C GLN A 241 30.16 7.05 -24.56
N GLN A 242 30.41 6.40 -25.71
CA GLN A 242 29.37 5.74 -26.51
C GLN A 242 29.01 4.32 -26.03
N VAL A 243 29.71 3.77 -25.03
CA VAL A 243 29.42 2.45 -24.44
C VAL A 243 28.74 2.58 -23.08
N GLN A 244 27.70 3.40 -22.98
CA GLN A 244 26.71 3.21 -21.93
C GLN A 244 25.51 2.50 -22.56
N SER A 245 25.69 1.20 -22.77
CA SER A 245 24.63 0.32 -23.21
C SER A 245 23.52 0.35 -22.17
N SER A 246 22.29 0.61 -22.60
CA SER A 246 21.08 0.37 -21.81
C SER A 246 21.21 -0.95 -21.02
N PRO A 247 20.93 -0.96 -19.72
CA PRO A 247 21.08 -2.18 -18.91
C PRO A 247 20.25 -3.31 -19.50
N LEU A 248 20.84 -4.50 -19.65
CA LEU A 248 20.18 -5.63 -20.32
C LEU A 248 18.87 -6.02 -19.64
N ASP A 249 18.81 -5.90 -18.32
CA ASP A 249 17.65 -6.21 -17.48
C ASP A 249 16.64 -5.05 -17.38
N ALA A 250 16.92 -3.89 -17.97
CA ALA A 250 15.94 -2.83 -18.16
C ALA A 250 15.06 -3.08 -19.40
N SER A 251 15.55 -3.85 -20.39
CA SER A 251 14.81 -4.09 -21.63
C SER A 251 13.52 -4.87 -21.39
N GLY A 252 12.39 -4.33 -21.85
CA GLY A 252 11.05 -4.89 -21.62
C GLY A 252 10.48 -4.64 -20.22
N HIS A 253 11.25 -4.00 -19.33
CA HIS A 253 10.75 -3.58 -18.02
C HIS A 253 9.80 -2.38 -18.18
N TRP A 254 8.76 -2.29 -17.36
CA TRP A 254 7.77 -1.20 -17.48
C TRP A 254 8.39 0.20 -17.35
N ALA A 255 9.52 0.29 -16.65
CA ALA A 255 10.27 1.53 -16.43
C ALA A 255 11.49 1.71 -17.34
N GLU A 256 11.64 0.91 -18.41
CA GLU A 256 12.81 0.90 -19.29
C GLU A 256 13.27 2.31 -19.72
N VAL A 257 12.32 3.13 -20.19
CA VAL A 257 12.62 4.49 -20.69
C VAL A 257 13.22 5.36 -19.58
N TRP A 258 12.58 5.41 -18.41
CA TRP A 258 13.06 6.23 -17.29
C TRP A 258 14.36 5.69 -16.70
N ILE A 259 14.57 4.38 -16.70
CA ILE A 259 15.85 3.76 -16.27
C ILE A 259 16.97 4.19 -17.20
N ASN A 260 16.76 4.07 -18.52
CA ASN A 260 17.74 4.46 -19.52
C ASN A 260 18.11 5.94 -19.39
N ASP A 261 17.11 6.81 -19.23
CA ASP A 261 17.34 8.24 -19.00
C ASP A 261 18.11 8.50 -17.71
N ALA A 262 17.73 7.88 -16.60
CA ALA A 262 18.42 8.05 -15.32
C ALA A 262 19.88 7.57 -15.37
N VAL A 263 20.17 6.50 -16.10
CA VAL A 263 21.53 6.02 -16.33
C VAL A 263 22.30 6.98 -17.24
N ASN A 264 21.69 7.45 -18.33
CA ASN A 264 22.29 8.41 -19.27
C ASN A 264 22.62 9.75 -18.61
N PHE A 265 21.81 10.19 -17.65
CA PHE A 265 22.06 11.38 -16.86
C PHE A 265 23.06 11.16 -15.70
N LEU A 266 23.59 9.95 -15.53
CA LEU A 266 24.51 9.56 -14.47
C LEU A 266 23.95 9.72 -13.05
N ILE A 267 22.63 9.80 -12.91
CA ILE A 267 21.94 9.93 -11.61
C ILE A 267 21.65 8.57 -10.97
N MET A 268 21.60 7.50 -11.76
CA MET A 268 21.49 6.12 -11.29
C MET A 268 22.59 5.24 -11.92
N ASP A 269 23.18 4.36 -11.10
CA ASP A 269 24.25 3.47 -11.55
C ASP A 269 23.76 2.15 -12.12
N VAL A 270 24.59 1.58 -12.99
CA VAL A 270 24.57 0.17 -13.37
C VAL A 270 25.64 -0.55 -12.56
N PHE A 271 25.36 -1.76 -12.08
CA PHE A 271 26.33 -2.55 -11.33
C PHE A 271 27.45 -3.09 -12.24
N PRO A 272 28.58 -3.57 -11.67
CA PRO A 272 29.72 -4.05 -12.46
C PRO A 272 29.42 -5.21 -13.43
N ASP A 273 28.32 -5.92 -13.19
CA ASP A 273 27.82 -7.00 -14.06
C ASP A 273 26.97 -6.49 -15.23
N GLY A 274 26.84 -5.17 -15.39
CA GLY A 274 26.07 -4.54 -16.47
C GLY A 274 24.55 -4.51 -16.24
N LYS A 275 24.08 -4.83 -15.03
CA LYS A 275 22.66 -4.86 -14.68
C LYS A 275 22.23 -3.67 -13.83
N PHE A 276 20.95 -3.31 -13.94
CA PHE A 276 20.35 -2.23 -13.20
C PHE A 276 19.60 -2.68 -11.94
N TYR A 277 19.06 -3.90 -11.91
CA TYR A 277 18.19 -4.43 -10.86
C TYR A 277 16.97 -3.54 -10.57
N PRO A 278 16.04 -3.39 -11.55
CA PRO A 278 14.94 -2.44 -11.44
C PRO A 278 14.02 -2.67 -10.24
N ASP A 279 13.76 -3.93 -9.90
CA ASP A 279 12.86 -4.33 -8.80
C ASP A 279 13.54 -4.37 -7.43
N GLU A 280 14.85 -4.11 -7.35
CA GLU A 280 15.55 -4.06 -6.07
C GLU A 280 15.09 -2.84 -5.27
N THR A 281 14.73 -3.09 -4.01
CA THR A 281 14.30 -2.03 -3.09
C THR A 281 15.46 -1.12 -2.74
N ILE A 282 15.25 0.18 -2.79
CA ILE A 282 16.30 1.13 -2.46
C ILE A 282 16.47 1.29 -0.94
N THR A 283 17.73 1.24 -0.50
CA THR A 283 18.09 1.58 0.88
C THR A 283 18.24 3.09 1.04
N ARG A 284 18.20 3.59 2.28
CA ARG A 284 18.46 5.00 2.60
C ARG A 284 19.84 5.45 2.13
N ALA A 285 20.86 4.59 2.27
CA ALA A 285 22.19 4.86 1.73
C ALA A 285 22.20 4.93 0.19
N GLY A 286 21.54 3.99 -0.48
CA GLY A 286 21.44 3.98 -1.95
C GLY A 286 20.72 5.22 -2.49
N TYR A 287 19.65 5.63 -1.82
CA TYR A 287 18.94 6.86 -2.15
C TYR A 287 19.81 8.10 -1.95
N ALA A 288 20.54 8.19 -0.84
CA ALA A 288 21.47 9.30 -0.60
C ALA A 288 22.52 9.41 -1.71
N MET A 289 23.07 8.28 -2.17
CA MET A 289 24.02 8.25 -3.28
C MET A 289 23.40 8.76 -4.58
N ALA A 290 22.18 8.34 -4.89
CA ALA A 290 21.46 8.78 -6.08
C ALA A 290 21.17 10.30 -6.03
N VAL A 291 20.76 10.82 -4.87
CA VAL A 291 20.59 12.26 -4.64
C VAL A 291 21.91 13.03 -4.77
N GLN A 292 23.02 12.54 -4.19
CA GLN A 292 24.32 13.17 -4.36
C GLN A 292 24.67 13.32 -5.84
N ARG A 293 24.50 12.25 -6.63
CA ARG A 293 24.76 12.26 -8.08
C ARG A 293 23.87 13.28 -8.79
N LEU A 294 22.59 13.29 -8.44
CA LEU A 294 21.65 14.29 -8.94
C LEU A 294 22.13 15.71 -8.66
N LEU A 295 22.59 16.00 -7.43
CA LEU A 295 23.13 17.30 -7.06
C LEU A 295 24.41 17.65 -7.83
N VAL A 296 25.36 16.71 -7.93
CA VAL A 296 26.61 16.90 -8.71
C VAL A 296 26.26 17.24 -10.16
N THR A 297 25.39 16.46 -10.79
CA THR A 297 25.00 16.66 -12.20
C THR A 297 24.23 17.97 -12.39
N ALA A 298 23.27 18.28 -11.52
CA ALA A 298 22.45 19.48 -11.62
C ALA A 298 23.25 20.78 -11.40
N THR A 299 24.20 20.75 -10.46
CA THR A 299 24.99 21.93 -10.08
C THR A 299 26.33 22.04 -10.83
N ARG A 300 26.76 20.95 -11.49
CA ARG A 300 28.09 20.79 -12.09
C ARG A 300 29.24 20.98 -11.10
N ASP A 301 28.97 20.71 -9.82
CA ASP A 301 29.95 20.81 -8.73
C ASP A 301 30.45 19.41 -8.34
N TYR A 302 31.54 18.99 -8.99
CA TYR A 302 32.22 17.71 -8.70
C TYR A 302 32.89 17.69 -7.33
N SER A 303 33.07 18.83 -6.66
CA SER A 303 33.63 18.84 -5.30
C SER A 303 32.71 18.15 -4.29
N LEU A 304 31.41 18.06 -4.60
CA LEU A 304 30.42 17.38 -3.75
C LEU A 304 30.69 15.87 -3.62
N GLU A 305 31.38 15.23 -4.57
CA GLU A 305 31.66 13.79 -4.51
C GLU A 305 32.63 13.40 -3.39
N THR A 306 33.46 14.34 -2.94
CA THR A 306 34.54 14.08 -1.96
C THR A 306 34.50 15.01 -0.76
N ARG A 307 33.47 15.88 -0.66
CA ARG A 307 33.33 16.95 0.34
C ARG A 307 33.58 16.49 1.80
N TYR A 308 33.17 15.28 2.13
CA TYR A 308 33.25 14.68 3.48
C TYR A 308 34.18 13.47 3.55
N PHE A 309 35.04 13.25 2.54
CA PHE A 309 36.01 12.17 2.58
C PHE A 309 37.02 12.40 3.70
N GLY A 310 37.22 11.38 4.54
CA GLY A 310 38.16 11.44 5.66
C GLY A 310 37.66 12.21 6.88
N GLU A 311 36.40 12.64 6.90
CA GLU A 311 35.80 13.26 8.08
C GLU A 311 35.86 12.33 9.30
N SER A 312 36.40 12.78 10.42
CA SER A 312 36.48 12.02 11.67
C SER A 312 36.34 12.95 12.87
N PRO A 313 35.44 12.67 13.82
CA PRO A 313 34.57 11.48 13.89
C PRO A 313 33.42 11.53 12.88
N SER A 314 32.75 10.38 12.68
CA SER A 314 31.51 10.31 11.90
C SER A 314 30.41 11.17 12.51
N ARG A 315 29.58 11.76 11.65
CA ARG A 315 28.35 12.49 12.03
C ARG A 315 27.22 11.59 12.53
N PHE A 316 27.28 10.29 12.22
CA PHE A 316 26.20 9.35 12.53
C PHE A 316 26.69 8.28 13.51
N GLY A 317 25.87 7.95 14.50
CA GLY A 317 26.21 6.96 15.52
C GLY A 317 26.34 5.53 14.98
N ASP A 318 25.66 5.23 13.87
CA ASP A 318 25.57 3.89 13.26
C ASP A 318 26.30 3.75 11.92
N VAL A 319 27.00 4.79 11.46
CA VAL A 319 27.74 4.77 10.20
C VAL A 319 29.19 5.18 10.44
N PRO A 320 30.19 4.35 10.12
CA PRO A 320 31.58 4.79 10.16
C PRO A 320 31.91 5.73 8.99
N SER A 321 32.85 6.65 9.17
CA SER A 321 33.28 7.58 8.11
C SER A 321 33.89 6.89 6.88
N SER A 322 34.32 5.63 7.03
CA SER A 322 34.81 4.78 5.95
C SER A 322 33.70 4.09 5.14
N HIS A 323 32.44 4.27 5.51
CA HIS A 323 31.32 3.68 4.79
C HIS A 323 31.26 4.25 3.35
N PRO A 324 31.05 3.42 2.30
CA PRO A 324 31.09 3.89 0.91
C PRO A 324 30.11 5.03 0.59
N ALA A 325 28.93 4.98 1.19
CA ALA A 325 27.91 6.03 1.05
C ALA A 325 28.04 7.18 2.06
N TYR A 326 29.09 7.22 2.91
CA TYR A 326 29.20 8.21 4.00
C TYR A 326 29.09 9.65 3.49
N ASN A 327 29.85 9.98 2.44
CA ASN A 327 29.84 11.31 1.84
C ASN A 327 28.43 11.75 1.40
N ALA A 328 27.69 10.83 0.78
CA ALA A 328 26.35 11.09 0.29
C ALA A 328 25.36 11.31 1.45
N MET A 329 25.45 10.48 2.49
CA MET A 329 24.62 10.62 3.68
C MET A 329 24.91 11.92 4.44
N ALA A 330 26.20 12.28 4.58
CA ALA A 330 26.63 13.53 5.19
C ALA A 330 26.16 14.75 4.40
N LEU A 331 26.30 14.74 3.07
CA LEU A 331 25.84 15.80 2.17
C LEU A 331 24.32 15.98 2.23
N CYS A 332 23.56 14.88 2.14
CA CYS A 332 22.10 14.94 2.23
C CYS A 332 21.65 15.45 3.61
N SER A 333 22.39 15.13 4.67
CA SER A 333 22.09 15.60 6.03
C SER A 333 22.43 17.08 6.23
N GLU A 334 23.59 17.55 5.74
CA GLU A 334 23.98 18.98 5.74
C GLU A 334 22.91 19.83 5.05
N ARG A 335 22.44 19.38 3.88
CA ARG A 335 21.46 20.12 3.06
C ARG A 335 20.02 19.97 3.55
N GLY A 336 19.78 19.23 4.63
CA GLY A 336 18.43 18.98 5.15
C GLY A 336 17.54 18.10 4.26
N ILE A 337 18.13 17.49 3.23
CA ILE A 337 17.47 16.63 2.25
C ILE A 337 17.09 15.29 2.91
N MET A 338 18.00 14.70 3.69
CA MET A 338 17.71 13.52 4.50
C MET A 338 18.04 13.80 5.96
N LYS A 339 17.29 13.20 6.89
CA LYS A 339 17.49 13.39 8.33
C LYS A 339 17.92 12.09 9.00
N ALA A 340 18.89 12.21 9.89
CA ALA A 340 19.20 11.21 10.91
C ALA A 340 18.20 11.32 12.07
N ASP A 341 18.06 10.24 12.83
CA ASP A 341 17.26 10.23 14.05
C ASP A 341 17.87 11.19 15.08
N VAL A 342 17.03 12.09 15.61
CA VAL A 342 17.49 13.21 16.45
C VAL A 342 17.91 12.73 17.85
N ILE A 343 17.40 11.59 18.30
CA ILE A 343 17.65 11.06 19.65
C ILE A 343 18.91 10.20 19.66
N THR A 344 19.02 9.27 18.72
CA THR A 344 20.10 8.30 18.61
C THR A 344 21.27 8.80 17.77
N GLY A 345 21.06 9.83 16.93
CA GLY A 345 22.05 10.27 15.94
C GLY A 345 22.26 9.27 14.81
N HIS A 346 21.40 8.27 14.67
CA HIS A 346 21.54 7.22 13.67
C HIS A 346 20.98 7.63 12.31
N PHE A 347 21.70 7.34 11.23
CA PHE A 347 21.21 7.55 9.87
C PHE A 347 20.32 6.40 9.39
N ASN A 348 20.52 5.18 9.88
CA ASN A 348 19.91 3.94 9.44
C ASN A 348 20.14 3.66 7.94
N PRO A 349 21.39 3.39 7.51
CA PRO A 349 21.74 3.27 6.08
C PRO A 349 21.02 2.14 5.35
N ASN A 350 20.73 1.04 6.05
CA ASN A 350 20.06 -0.15 5.50
C ASN A 350 18.53 -0.08 5.58
N GLY A 351 17.97 0.97 6.20
CA GLY A 351 16.54 1.22 6.20
C GLY A 351 16.01 1.52 4.81
N PHE A 352 14.69 1.43 4.64
CA PHE A 352 14.02 1.72 3.36
C PHE A 352 13.42 3.12 3.36
N ILE A 353 13.08 3.59 2.16
CA ILE A 353 12.36 4.84 1.94
C ILE A 353 11.02 4.52 1.30
N ASN A 354 9.95 5.09 1.86
CA ASN A 354 8.61 5.05 1.25
C ASN A 354 8.49 6.16 0.19
N GLY A 355 7.55 6.02 -0.74
CA GLY A 355 7.46 6.94 -1.86
C GLY A 355 7.04 8.35 -1.48
N ALA A 356 6.23 8.53 -0.43
CA ALA A 356 5.86 9.86 0.06
C ALA A 356 7.08 10.64 0.58
N ASP A 357 7.95 9.98 1.35
CA ASP A 357 9.20 10.58 1.81
C ASP A 357 10.15 10.84 0.63
N ALA A 358 10.29 9.90 -0.31
CA ALA A 358 11.10 10.13 -1.51
C ALA A 358 10.64 11.35 -2.33
N LEU A 359 9.34 11.56 -2.47
CA LEU A 359 8.77 12.73 -3.16
C LEU A 359 9.02 14.05 -2.40
N LEU A 360 8.89 14.04 -1.07
CA LEU A 360 9.19 15.22 -0.26
C LEU A 360 10.65 15.62 -0.37
N ILE A 361 11.53 14.62 -0.34
CA ILE A 361 12.97 14.82 -0.34
C ILE A 361 13.45 15.49 -1.64
N ILE A 362 12.93 15.08 -2.81
CA ILE A 362 13.30 15.69 -4.11
C ILE A 362 12.70 17.08 -4.36
N ARG A 363 11.79 17.54 -3.49
CA ARG A 363 11.10 18.84 -3.61
C ARG A 363 11.54 19.87 -2.58
N THR A 364 12.40 19.47 -1.65
CA THR A 364 13.01 20.34 -0.64
C THR A 364 14.22 21.03 -1.25
#